data_AF-A0A9W4UZT8-F1
#
_entry.id   AF-A0A9W4UZT8-F1
#
_cell.length_a   1.000
_cell.length_b   1.000
_cell.length_c   1.000
_cell.angle_alpha   90.00
_cell.angle_beta   90.00
_cell.angle_gamma   90.00
#
_symmetry.space_group_name_H-M   'P 1'
#
loop_
_entity.id
_entity.type
_entity.pdbx_description
1 polymer ?
#
loop_
_entity_poly.entity_id
_entity_poly.type
_entity_poly.pdbx_seq_one_letter_code
_entity_poly.pdbx_strand_id
1 'polypeptide(L)'
;MALQLETDEARRCMYMLLRATAFRRGSEGIPAAERIHEALFVFWRRRRLPGGDFEIKKDGCYSPSLALALEEAVRSGEVAHEVVGGLDAYSLTERGIAAAKGPWDAAELRERVDASMAKYKMADINYKELVSFLYGSFPDTWKDPAMKARAKEWGFEAACSMYDRAKVSIGGGARMSYMDYEEFIWAFAAAGYTTFKTTVEELDRFIDELHEHNNTD
;
A
#
# COMPACT_ATOMS: atom_id res chain seq x y z
N MET A 1 -1.53 -26.45 -16.17
CA MET A 1 -1.48 -26.58 -14.70
C MET A 1 -0.93 -25.32 -14.02
N ALA A 2 0.21 -24.75 -14.44
CA ALA A 2 0.73 -23.51 -13.83
C ALA A 2 -0.25 -22.32 -13.91
N LEU A 3 -0.83 -22.05 -15.10
CA LEU A 3 -1.80 -20.98 -15.29
C LEU A 3 -3.05 -21.12 -14.40
N GLN A 4 -3.51 -22.35 -14.14
CA GLN A 4 -4.71 -22.59 -13.34
C GLN A 4 -4.44 -22.34 -11.84
N LEU A 5 -3.25 -22.71 -11.36
CA LEU A 5 -2.80 -22.40 -9.99
C LEU A 5 -2.62 -20.89 -9.78
N GLU A 6 -2.11 -20.17 -10.78
CA GLU A 6 -1.99 -18.71 -10.75
C GLU A 6 -3.36 -18.02 -10.70
N THR A 7 -4.33 -18.48 -11.52
CA THR A 7 -5.71 -17.96 -11.50
C THR A 7 -6.41 -18.25 -10.16
N ASP A 8 -6.22 -19.43 -9.57
CA ASP A 8 -6.81 -19.80 -8.28
C ASP A 8 -6.24 -18.93 -7.14
N GLU A 9 -4.93 -18.68 -7.13
CA GLU A 9 -4.29 -17.80 -6.15
C GLU A 9 -4.68 -16.33 -6.35
N ALA A 10 -4.75 -15.86 -7.59
CA ALA A 10 -5.22 -14.50 -7.90
C ALA A 10 -6.65 -14.28 -7.41
N ARG A 11 -7.55 -15.26 -7.62
CA ARG A 11 -8.93 -15.21 -7.13
C ARG A 11 -9.00 -15.24 -5.60
N ARG A 12 -8.19 -16.08 -4.95
CA ARG A 12 -8.07 -16.08 -3.48
C ARG A 12 -7.64 -14.70 -2.97
N CYS A 13 -6.60 -14.13 -3.56
CA CYS A 13 -6.07 -12.82 -3.18
C CYS A 13 -7.06 -11.68 -3.48
N MET A 14 -7.79 -11.74 -4.59
CA MET A 14 -8.89 -10.83 -4.90
C MET A 14 -9.92 -10.84 -3.76
N TYR A 15 -10.40 -12.00 -3.33
CA TYR A 15 -11.34 -12.09 -2.22
C TYR A 15 -10.76 -11.58 -0.90
N MET A 16 -9.48 -11.85 -0.63
CA MET A 16 -8.79 -11.30 0.55
C MET A 16 -8.78 -9.78 0.55
N LEU A 17 -8.41 -9.15 -0.57
CA LEU A 17 -8.36 -7.69 -0.71
C LEU A 17 -9.75 -7.06 -0.70
N LEU A 18 -10.71 -7.68 -1.36
CA LEU A 18 -12.08 -7.17 -1.38
C LEU A 18 -12.74 -7.28 -0.01
N ARG A 19 -12.52 -8.37 0.74
CA ARG A 19 -13.05 -8.55 2.11
C ARG A 19 -12.30 -7.75 3.17
N ALA A 20 -11.04 -7.37 2.91
CA ALA A 20 -10.23 -6.62 3.87
C ALA A 20 -10.93 -5.32 4.30
N THR A 21 -11.06 -5.15 5.60
CA THR A 21 -11.48 -3.88 6.20
C THR A 21 -10.36 -2.87 6.01
N ALA A 22 -10.67 -1.67 5.52
CA ALA A 22 -9.74 -0.56 5.69
C ALA A 22 -9.97 0.02 7.08
N PHE A 23 -8.90 0.31 7.81
CA PHE A 23 -9.02 1.02 9.08
C PHE A 23 -9.50 2.45 8.81
N ARG A 24 -10.82 2.68 8.88
CA ARG A 24 -11.42 4.02 8.96
C ARG A 24 -12.05 4.15 10.34
N ARG A 25 -11.61 5.14 11.11
CA ARG A 25 -12.16 5.42 12.44
C ARG A 25 -13.68 5.63 12.32
N GLY A 26 -14.47 4.80 12.99
CA GLY A 26 -15.94 4.86 12.97
C GLY A 26 -16.62 4.18 11.77
N SER A 27 -15.90 3.37 10.98
CA SER A 27 -16.50 2.59 9.89
C SER A 27 -16.41 1.10 10.20
N GLU A 28 -17.56 0.44 10.31
CA GLU A 28 -17.67 -1.03 10.38
C GLU A 28 -17.77 -1.68 8.99
N GLY A 29 -17.79 -0.87 7.93
CA GLY A 29 -17.99 -1.33 6.55
C GLY A 29 -16.72 -1.85 5.88
N ILE A 30 -16.88 -2.82 4.99
CA ILE A 30 -15.83 -3.22 4.05
C ILE A 30 -15.84 -2.21 2.89
N PRO A 31 -14.82 -1.35 2.75
CA PRO A 31 -14.83 -0.34 1.69
C PRO A 31 -14.57 -0.99 0.32
N ALA A 32 -14.96 -0.29 -0.74
CA ALA A 32 -14.54 -0.66 -2.08
C ALA A 32 -13.00 -0.65 -2.21
N ALA A 33 -12.48 -1.52 -3.07
CA ALA A 33 -11.07 -1.55 -3.44
C ALA A 33 -10.87 -0.76 -4.73
N GLU A 34 -10.27 0.42 -4.60
CA GLU A 34 -9.66 1.17 -5.70
C GLU A 34 -8.23 0.66 -5.92
N ARG A 35 -7.71 0.76 -7.15
CA ARG A 35 -6.31 0.38 -7.46
C ARG A 35 -5.95 -1.02 -6.95
N ILE A 36 -6.85 -1.97 -7.17
CA ILE A 36 -6.74 -3.32 -6.61
C ILE A 36 -5.52 -4.09 -7.16
N HIS A 37 -5.07 -3.76 -8.38
CA HIS A 37 -3.84 -4.33 -8.94
C HIS A 37 -2.59 -3.89 -8.15
N GLU A 38 -2.47 -2.61 -7.82
CA GLU A 38 -1.41 -2.10 -6.96
C GLU A 38 -1.52 -2.65 -5.54
N ALA A 39 -2.75 -2.78 -5.01
CA ALA A 39 -2.97 -3.40 -3.71
C ALA A 39 -2.53 -4.87 -3.70
N LEU A 40 -2.83 -5.62 -4.77
CA LEU A 40 -2.35 -6.98 -4.96
C LEU A 40 -0.84 -7.03 -5.00
N PHE A 41 -0.19 -6.15 -5.77
CA PHE A 41 1.27 -6.08 -5.81
C PHE A 41 1.88 -5.84 -4.42
N VAL A 42 1.36 -4.86 -3.67
CA VAL A 42 1.85 -4.57 -2.32
C VAL A 42 1.66 -5.76 -1.38
N PHE A 43 0.49 -6.40 -1.43
CA PHE A 43 0.20 -7.60 -0.65
C PHE A 43 1.17 -8.74 -0.99
N TRP A 44 1.38 -8.99 -2.27
CA TRP A 44 2.29 -10.02 -2.80
C TRP A 44 3.73 -9.81 -2.33
N ARG A 45 4.23 -8.57 -2.41
CA ARG A 45 5.60 -8.22 -1.98
C ARG A 45 5.79 -8.32 -0.48
N ARG A 46 4.80 -7.92 0.33
CA ARG A 46 4.86 -8.06 1.80
C ARG A 46 4.99 -9.51 2.25
N ARG A 47 4.35 -10.42 1.51
CA ARG A 47 4.40 -11.85 1.76
C ARG A 47 5.60 -12.56 1.14
N ARG A 48 6.44 -11.85 0.37
CA ARG A 48 7.61 -12.40 -0.34
C ARG A 48 7.24 -13.61 -1.23
N LEU A 49 6.04 -13.57 -1.81
CA LEU A 49 5.60 -14.64 -2.71
C LEU A 49 6.47 -14.64 -3.99
N PRO A 50 6.73 -15.83 -4.57
CA PRO A 50 7.45 -15.95 -5.85
C PRO A 50 6.71 -15.20 -6.97
N GLY A 51 7.43 -14.87 -8.04
CA GLY A 51 6.98 -13.93 -9.08
C GLY A 51 5.51 -14.10 -9.47
N GLY A 52 4.73 -13.03 -9.31
CA GLY A 52 3.37 -12.94 -9.84
C GLY A 52 3.37 -12.42 -11.28
N ASP A 53 2.21 -12.45 -11.93
CA ASP A 53 2.01 -12.06 -13.32
C ASP A 53 1.88 -10.54 -13.52
N PHE A 54 2.68 -9.76 -12.80
CA PHE A 54 2.57 -8.30 -12.81
C PHE A 54 3.24 -7.68 -14.04
N GLU A 55 2.44 -7.00 -14.86
CA GLU A 55 2.90 -6.06 -15.87
C GLU A 55 3.21 -4.71 -15.21
N ILE A 56 4.51 -4.45 -14.98
CA ILE A 56 4.97 -3.19 -14.36
C ILE A 56 4.92 -2.05 -15.38
N LYS A 57 4.14 -1.03 -15.06
CA LYS A 57 4.03 0.23 -15.84
C LYS A 57 4.83 1.32 -15.13
N LYS A 58 5.04 2.46 -15.81
CA LYS A 58 5.82 3.58 -15.26
C LYS A 58 5.27 4.14 -13.93
N ASP A 59 3.97 4.05 -13.70
CA ASP A 59 3.24 4.68 -12.60
C ASP A 59 2.18 3.77 -11.94
N GLY A 60 2.30 2.46 -12.15
CA GLY A 60 1.39 1.47 -11.58
C GLY A 60 1.73 0.07 -12.05
N CYS A 61 0.80 -0.87 -11.88
CA CYS A 61 0.95 -2.23 -12.39
C CYS A 61 -0.41 -2.82 -12.77
N TYR A 62 -0.35 -3.90 -13.53
CA TYR A 62 -1.52 -4.69 -13.89
C TYR A 62 -1.23 -6.18 -13.69
N SER A 63 -2.25 -6.96 -13.32
CA SER A 63 -2.15 -8.43 -13.22
C SER A 63 -3.27 -9.01 -14.08
N PRO A 64 -2.95 -9.69 -15.19
CA PRO A 64 -3.94 -10.32 -16.05
C PRO A 64 -4.80 -11.34 -15.30
N SER A 65 -4.22 -12.16 -14.42
CA SER A 65 -4.96 -13.16 -13.64
C SER A 65 -5.93 -12.51 -12.66
N LEU A 66 -5.54 -11.39 -12.02
CA LEU A 66 -6.47 -10.63 -11.19
C LEU A 66 -7.62 -10.05 -12.01
N ALA A 67 -7.32 -9.52 -13.20
CA ALA A 67 -8.35 -8.95 -14.07
C ALA A 67 -9.37 -10.00 -14.52
N LEU A 68 -8.91 -11.18 -14.92
CA LEU A 68 -9.78 -12.31 -15.26
C LEU A 68 -10.65 -12.73 -14.06
N ALA A 69 -10.07 -12.82 -12.87
CA ALA A 69 -10.81 -13.15 -11.65
C ALA A 69 -11.88 -12.10 -11.31
N LEU A 70 -11.57 -10.81 -11.48
CA LEU A 70 -12.52 -9.71 -11.28
C LEU A 70 -13.64 -9.76 -12.31
N GLU A 71 -13.34 -9.95 -13.60
CA GLU A 71 -14.33 -10.06 -14.66
C GLU A 71 -15.31 -11.23 -14.40
N GLU A 72 -14.77 -12.39 -14.02
CA GLU A 72 -15.58 -13.56 -13.65
C GLU A 72 -16.46 -13.28 -12.44
N ALA A 73 -15.92 -12.66 -11.40
CA ALA A 73 -16.66 -12.37 -10.16
C ALA A 73 -17.73 -11.27 -10.35
N VAL A 74 -17.48 -10.31 -11.25
CA VAL A 74 -18.48 -9.31 -11.66
C VAL A 74 -19.61 -10.00 -12.43
N ARG A 75 -19.26 -10.83 -13.43
CA ARG A 75 -20.23 -11.58 -14.22
C ARG A 75 -21.05 -12.58 -13.39
N SER A 76 -20.48 -13.16 -12.34
CA SER A 76 -21.18 -14.05 -11.42
C SER A 76 -22.08 -13.31 -10.40
N GLY A 77 -21.97 -11.99 -10.30
CA GLY A 77 -22.67 -11.16 -9.32
C GLY A 77 -22.09 -11.24 -7.91
N GLU A 78 -20.86 -11.75 -7.75
CA GLU A 78 -20.12 -11.77 -6.49
C GLU A 78 -19.45 -10.42 -6.21
N VAL A 79 -19.08 -9.68 -7.25
CA VAL A 79 -18.42 -8.37 -7.15
C VAL A 79 -19.25 -7.33 -7.88
N ALA A 80 -19.48 -6.18 -7.24
CA ALA A 80 -19.95 -4.97 -7.90
C ALA A 80 -18.75 -4.15 -8.38
N HIS A 81 -18.86 -3.61 -9.59
CA HIS A 81 -17.85 -2.75 -10.20
C HIS A 81 -18.48 -1.39 -10.52
N GLU A 82 -17.82 -0.34 -10.06
CA GLU A 82 -18.21 1.05 -10.28
C GLU A 82 -16.99 1.86 -10.71
N VAL A 83 -17.23 3.00 -11.37
CA VAL A 83 -16.20 3.97 -11.68
C VAL A 83 -16.39 5.20 -10.79
N VAL A 84 -15.46 5.41 -9.86
CA VAL A 84 -15.48 6.53 -8.91
C VAL A 84 -14.29 7.43 -9.19
N GLY A 85 -14.55 8.70 -9.53
CA GLY A 85 -13.48 9.66 -9.83
C GLY A 85 -12.57 9.24 -11.00
N GLY A 86 -13.09 8.43 -11.93
CA GLY A 86 -12.32 7.90 -13.06
C GLY A 86 -11.45 6.68 -12.74
N LEU A 87 -11.60 6.08 -11.55
CA LEU A 87 -10.93 4.86 -11.13
C LEU A 87 -11.93 3.71 -10.99
N ASP A 88 -11.49 2.51 -11.37
CA ASP A 88 -12.24 1.29 -11.08
C ASP A 88 -12.27 1.02 -9.57
N ALA A 89 -13.48 0.85 -9.05
CA ALA A 89 -13.75 0.53 -7.66
C ALA A 89 -14.56 -0.76 -7.58
N TYR A 90 -14.08 -1.73 -6.80
CA TYR A 90 -14.70 -3.04 -6.67
C TYR A 90 -15.17 -3.29 -5.23
N SER A 91 -16.38 -3.82 -5.06
CA SER A 91 -16.92 -4.18 -3.74
C SER A 91 -17.59 -5.54 -3.78
N LEU A 92 -17.64 -6.23 -2.63
CA LEU A 92 -18.35 -7.52 -2.53
C LEU A 92 -19.85 -7.26 -2.41
N THR A 93 -20.65 -8.00 -3.16
CA THR A 93 -22.09 -8.15 -2.91
C THR A 93 -22.31 -9.09 -1.71
N GLU A 94 -23.54 -9.27 -1.25
CA GLU A 94 -23.86 -10.28 -0.21
C GLU A 94 -23.38 -11.69 -0.63
N ARG A 95 -23.57 -12.02 -1.92
CA ARG A 95 -23.07 -13.27 -2.49
C ARG A 95 -21.54 -13.32 -2.47
N GLY A 96 -20.87 -12.23 -2.83
CA GLY A 96 -19.42 -12.11 -2.75
C GLY A 96 -18.87 -12.26 -1.34
N ILE A 97 -19.56 -11.72 -0.33
CA ILE A 97 -19.19 -11.86 1.09
C ILE A 97 -19.22 -13.34 1.49
N ALA A 98 -20.25 -14.08 1.07
CA ALA A 98 -20.34 -15.51 1.31
C ALA A 98 -19.21 -16.29 0.60
N ALA A 99 -18.92 -15.97 -0.67
CA ALA A 99 -17.83 -16.59 -1.43
C ALA A 99 -16.45 -16.29 -0.85
N ALA A 100 -16.21 -15.06 -0.41
CA ALA A 100 -14.97 -14.62 0.22
C ALA A 100 -14.78 -15.17 1.65
N LYS A 101 -15.82 -15.80 2.23
CA LYS A 101 -15.75 -16.34 3.59
C LYS A 101 -14.66 -17.39 3.75
N GLY A 102 -14.66 -18.40 2.89
CA GLY A 102 -13.70 -19.50 2.91
C GLY A 102 -12.25 -19.03 2.83
N PRO A 103 -11.86 -18.27 1.77
CA PRO A 103 -10.50 -17.74 1.62
C PRO A 103 -9.99 -16.99 2.85
N TRP A 104 -10.84 -16.12 3.43
CA TRP A 104 -10.46 -15.28 4.56
C TRP A 104 -10.44 -16.03 5.88
N ASP A 105 -11.42 -16.89 6.15
CA ASP A 105 -11.46 -17.66 7.38
C ASP A 105 -10.31 -18.69 7.43
N ALA A 106 -9.86 -19.18 6.25
CA ALA A 106 -8.67 -20.03 6.11
C ALA A 106 -7.34 -19.26 6.19
N ALA A 107 -7.33 -17.93 5.98
CA ALA A 107 -6.12 -17.11 6.05
C ALA A 107 -5.66 -16.90 7.50
N GLU A 108 -4.35 -16.89 7.72
CA GLU A 108 -3.78 -16.55 9.03
C GLU A 108 -4.02 -15.08 9.38
N LEU A 109 -4.00 -14.75 10.67
CA LEU A 109 -4.19 -13.37 11.14
C LEU A 109 -3.23 -12.38 10.44
N ARG A 110 -1.95 -12.75 10.31
CA ARG A 110 -0.94 -11.92 9.65
C ARG A 110 -1.27 -11.65 8.18
N GLU A 111 -1.78 -12.65 7.48
CA GLU A 111 -2.18 -12.53 6.08
C GLU A 111 -3.38 -11.58 5.93
N ARG A 112 -4.37 -11.68 6.81
CA ARG A 112 -5.51 -10.74 6.85
C ARG A 112 -5.05 -9.32 7.11
N VAL A 113 -4.12 -9.13 8.06
CA VAL A 113 -3.52 -7.82 8.37
C VAL A 113 -2.77 -7.27 7.15
N ASP A 114 -1.98 -8.08 6.46
CA ASP A 114 -1.24 -7.65 5.28
C ASP A 114 -2.18 -7.27 4.12
N ALA A 115 -3.28 -8.01 3.92
CA ALA A 115 -4.31 -7.67 2.93
C ALA A 115 -4.99 -6.34 3.28
N SER A 116 -5.39 -6.15 4.53
CA SER A 116 -5.97 -4.89 5.04
C SER A 116 -5.01 -3.72 4.90
N MET A 117 -3.72 -3.89 5.22
CA MET A 117 -2.72 -2.85 5.07
C MET A 117 -2.47 -2.49 3.60
N ALA A 118 -2.40 -3.49 2.71
CA ALA A 118 -2.21 -3.26 1.28
C ALA A 118 -3.38 -2.48 0.67
N LYS A 119 -4.62 -2.91 0.95
CA LYS A 119 -5.84 -2.20 0.55
C LYS A 119 -5.89 -0.79 1.12
N TYR A 120 -5.62 -0.65 2.42
CA TYR A 120 -5.67 0.63 3.11
C TYR A 120 -4.66 1.64 2.54
N LYS A 121 -3.46 1.20 2.16
CA LYS A 121 -2.48 2.08 1.53
C LYS A 121 -2.98 2.64 0.20
N MET A 122 -3.63 1.80 -0.61
CA MET A 122 -4.06 2.18 -1.97
C MET A 122 -5.40 2.91 -2.03
N ALA A 123 -6.29 2.71 -1.05
CA ALA A 123 -7.57 3.41 -1.02
C ALA A 123 -7.37 4.93 -0.94
N ASP A 124 -8.05 5.76 -1.75
CA ASP A 124 -7.92 7.22 -1.69
C ASP A 124 -6.47 7.72 -1.88
N ILE A 125 -5.61 6.96 -2.56
CA ILE A 125 -4.25 7.42 -2.89
C ILE A 125 -4.28 8.27 -4.17
N ASN A 126 -3.76 9.50 -4.08
CA ASN A 126 -3.67 10.35 -5.27
C ASN A 126 -2.47 9.95 -6.15
N TYR A 127 -2.38 10.52 -7.35
CA TYR A 127 -1.33 10.16 -8.32
C TYR A 127 0.09 10.42 -7.80
N LYS A 128 0.34 11.60 -7.20
CA LYS A 128 1.66 11.95 -6.67
C LYS A 128 2.08 11.00 -5.55
N GLU A 129 1.13 10.68 -4.67
CA GLU A 129 1.32 9.74 -3.56
C GLU A 129 1.62 8.34 -4.05
N LEU A 130 0.86 7.85 -5.03
CA LEU A 130 1.07 6.53 -5.61
C LEU A 130 2.48 6.43 -6.20
N VAL A 131 2.86 7.36 -7.05
CA VAL A 131 4.17 7.39 -7.70
C VAL A 131 5.29 7.43 -6.66
N SER A 132 5.22 8.35 -5.70
CA SER A 132 6.22 8.49 -4.65
C SER A 132 6.32 7.23 -3.79
N PHE A 133 5.17 6.61 -3.46
CA PHE A 133 5.12 5.37 -2.72
C PHE A 133 5.75 4.20 -3.47
N LEU A 134 5.41 4.00 -4.75
CA LEU A 134 5.92 2.89 -5.56
C LEU A 134 7.43 2.97 -5.75
N TYR A 135 7.95 4.14 -6.14
CA TYR A 135 9.38 4.31 -6.37
C TYR A 135 10.21 4.36 -5.08
N GLY A 136 9.64 4.83 -3.97
CA GLY A 136 10.33 4.83 -2.67
C GLY A 136 10.29 3.47 -1.97
N SER A 137 9.18 2.73 -2.06
CA SER A 137 9.02 1.45 -1.36
C SER A 137 9.52 0.25 -2.16
N PHE A 138 9.55 0.36 -3.49
CA PHE A 138 9.94 -0.72 -4.40
C PHE A 138 10.90 -0.22 -5.50
N PRO A 139 12.05 0.38 -5.13
CA PRO A 139 12.99 1.00 -6.08
C PRO A 139 13.59 -0.01 -7.08
N ASP A 140 13.62 -1.29 -6.73
CA ASP A 140 14.09 -2.36 -7.63
C ASP A 140 13.04 -2.78 -8.67
N THR A 141 11.79 -2.36 -8.51
CA THR A 141 10.69 -2.67 -9.43
C THR A 141 10.40 -1.50 -10.37
N TRP A 142 10.28 -0.28 -9.84
CA TRP A 142 10.03 0.91 -10.64
C TRP A 142 11.32 1.67 -10.93
N LYS A 143 11.72 1.67 -12.21
CA LYS A 143 13.03 2.18 -12.67
C LYS A 143 12.97 3.26 -13.74
N ASP A 144 11.77 3.69 -14.19
CA ASP A 144 11.67 4.74 -15.20
C ASP A 144 12.32 6.05 -14.69
N PRO A 145 13.36 6.58 -15.36
CA PRO A 145 14.11 7.72 -14.83
C PRO A 145 13.28 8.99 -14.71
N ALA A 146 12.36 9.24 -15.64
CA ALA A 146 11.54 10.45 -15.65
C ALA A 146 10.52 10.42 -14.51
N MET A 147 9.88 9.29 -14.28
CA MET A 147 8.96 9.10 -13.16
C MET A 147 9.71 9.05 -11.83
N LYS A 148 10.92 8.50 -11.77
CA LYS A 148 11.77 8.56 -10.57
C LYS A 148 12.13 10.00 -10.18
N ALA A 149 12.44 10.86 -11.17
CA ALA A 149 12.69 12.27 -10.92
C ALA A 149 11.45 12.97 -10.34
N ARG A 150 10.26 12.69 -10.89
CA ARG A 150 8.98 13.20 -10.37
C ARG A 150 8.67 12.67 -8.96
N ALA A 151 8.90 11.38 -8.71
CA ALA A 151 8.75 10.78 -7.38
C ALA A 151 9.63 11.50 -6.35
N LYS A 152 10.86 11.87 -6.72
CA LYS A 152 11.75 12.65 -5.85
C LYS A 152 11.23 14.06 -5.59
N GLU A 153 10.71 14.73 -6.61
CA GLU A 153 10.14 16.08 -6.49
C GLU A 153 8.90 16.10 -5.57
N TRP A 154 8.02 15.12 -5.70
CA TRP A 154 6.76 15.05 -4.93
C TRP A 154 6.89 14.31 -3.60
N GLY A 155 8.01 13.62 -3.38
CA GLY A 155 8.17 12.59 -2.36
C GLY A 155 7.88 13.07 -0.94
N PHE A 156 8.38 14.26 -0.59
CA PHE A 156 8.19 14.84 0.74
C PHE A 156 6.73 15.24 1.00
N GLU A 157 6.10 16.00 0.09
CA GLU A 157 4.68 16.38 0.20
C GLU A 157 3.78 15.14 0.27
N ALA A 158 4.05 14.15 -0.58
CA ALA A 158 3.34 12.87 -0.59
C ALA A 158 3.52 12.07 0.71
N ALA A 159 4.74 12.03 1.26
CA ALA A 159 5.04 11.36 2.51
C ALA A 159 4.26 11.97 3.67
N CYS A 160 4.24 13.31 3.78
CA CYS A 160 3.50 14.03 4.81
C CYS A 160 1.99 13.77 4.70
N SER A 161 1.40 13.91 3.50
CA SER A 161 -0.03 13.65 3.26
C SER A 161 -0.43 12.20 3.56
N MET A 162 0.42 11.23 3.23
CA MET A 162 0.17 9.83 3.57
C MET A 162 0.38 9.54 5.06
N TYR A 163 1.28 10.24 5.74
CA TYR A 163 1.51 10.10 7.17
C TYR A 163 0.33 10.63 7.99
N ASP A 164 -0.22 11.80 7.65
CA ASP A 164 -1.42 12.36 8.30
C ASP A 164 -2.60 11.41 8.29
N ARG A 165 -2.70 10.63 7.21
CA ARG A 165 -3.72 9.60 7.03
C ARG A 165 -3.28 8.24 7.54
N ALA A 166 -2.21 8.15 8.33
CA ALA A 166 -1.64 6.94 8.92
C ALA A 166 -1.32 5.79 7.92
N LYS A 167 -1.09 6.11 6.64
CA LYS A 167 -0.81 5.12 5.58
C LYS A 167 0.66 4.69 5.54
N VAL A 168 1.56 5.56 6.00
CA VAL A 168 3.01 5.32 6.04
C VAL A 168 3.60 5.71 7.38
N SER A 169 4.65 5.00 7.79
CA SER A 169 5.47 5.39 8.94
C SER A 169 6.52 6.43 8.54
N ILE A 170 7.22 7.02 9.50
CA ILE A 170 8.37 7.92 9.26
C ILE A 170 9.40 7.27 8.33
N GLY A 171 9.80 6.02 8.60
CA GLY A 171 10.72 5.30 7.70
C GLY A 171 10.13 5.00 6.31
N GLY A 172 8.80 4.94 6.18
CA GLY A 172 8.13 4.94 4.88
C GLY A 172 8.22 6.30 4.17
N GLY A 173 8.01 7.39 4.93
CA GLY A 173 8.11 8.76 4.44
C GLY A 173 9.52 9.14 3.98
N ALA A 174 10.55 8.76 4.74
CA ALA A 174 11.96 8.96 4.36
C ALA A 174 12.26 8.32 3.00
N ARG A 175 11.88 7.05 2.82
CA ARG A 175 12.03 6.34 1.55
C ARG A 175 11.27 7.00 0.39
N MET A 176 10.03 7.44 0.63
CA MET A 176 9.25 8.16 -0.39
C MET A 176 9.89 9.49 -0.78
N SER A 177 10.58 10.14 0.15
CA SER A 177 11.20 11.45 -0.02
C SER A 177 12.63 11.39 -0.55
N TYR A 178 13.19 10.19 -0.73
CA TYR A 178 14.60 9.98 -1.07
C TYR A 178 15.57 10.65 -0.09
N MET A 179 15.16 10.73 1.17
CA MET A 179 15.95 11.22 2.28
C MET A 179 16.35 10.03 3.13
N ASP A 180 17.44 10.16 3.86
CA ASP A 180 17.65 9.25 4.99
C ASP A 180 16.63 9.54 6.12
N TYR A 181 16.68 8.73 7.16
CA TYR A 181 15.72 8.83 8.26
C TYR A 181 15.84 10.15 9.04
N GLU A 182 17.07 10.63 9.25
CA GLU A 182 17.37 11.82 10.03
C GLU A 182 16.99 13.08 9.26
N GLU A 183 17.43 13.19 8.00
CA GLU A 183 17.05 14.25 7.08
C GLU A 183 15.53 14.40 6.99
N PHE A 184 14.81 13.28 6.87
CA PHE A 184 13.35 13.31 6.82
C PHE A 184 12.74 13.80 8.13
N ILE A 185 13.20 13.36 9.31
CA ILE A 185 12.69 13.84 10.59
C ILE A 185 12.84 15.35 10.73
N TRP A 186 14.02 15.89 10.38
CA TRP A 186 14.26 17.33 10.44
C TRP A 186 13.34 18.10 9.49
N ALA A 187 13.21 17.66 8.24
CA ALA A 187 12.30 18.26 7.28
C ALA A 187 10.84 18.18 7.74
N PHE A 188 10.44 17.03 8.29
CA PHE A 188 9.10 16.76 8.79
C PHE A 188 8.73 17.65 9.99
N ALA A 189 9.65 17.81 10.95
CA ALA A 189 9.50 18.72 12.07
C ALA A 189 9.45 20.19 11.62
N ALA A 190 10.31 20.59 10.67
CA ALA A 190 10.31 21.93 10.09
C ALA A 190 9.01 22.25 9.32
N ALA A 191 8.36 21.23 8.76
CA ALA A 191 7.04 21.35 8.13
C ALA A 191 5.88 21.41 9.14
N GLY A 192 6.16 21.41 10.45
CA GLY A 192 5.16 21.55 11.51
C GLY A 192 4.60 20.24 12.05
N TYR A 193 5.11 19.09 11.60
CA TYR A 193 4.71 17.79 12.11
C TYR A 193 5.57 17.44 13.32
N THR A 194 5.19 17.95 14.49
CA THR A 194 5.91 17.69 15.74
C THR A 194 5.62 16.25 16.20
N THR A 195 6.59 15.35 16.04
CA THR A 195 6.49 13.91 16.39
C THR A 195 6.71 13.60 17.87
N PHE A 196 7.05 14.61 18.66
CA PHE A 196 7.51 14.47 20.03
C PHE A 196 6.65 15.33 20.96
N LYS A 197 6.05 14.70 21.99
CA LYS A 197 5.56 15.42 23.18
C LYS A 197 6.73 15.77 24.12
N THR A 198 7.87 16.10 23.56
CA THR A 198 9.11 16.33 24.28
C THR A 198 9.78 17.57 23.71
N THR A 199 10.50 18.31 24.56
CA THR A 199 11.08 19.61 24.23
C THR A 199 12.25 19.44 23.24
N VAL A 200 12.65 20.54 22.59
CA VAL A 200 13.80 20.54 21.66
C VAL A 200 15.07 19.98 22.33
N GLU A 201 15.26 20.23 23.63
CA GLU A 201 16.38 19.75 24.44
C GLU A 201 16.34 18.22 24.68
N GLU A 202 15.18 17.59 24.58
CA GLU A 202 15.02 16.14 24.66
C GLU A 202 15.28 15.48 23.30
N LEU A 203 15.05 16.20 22.21
CA LEU A 203 15.37 15.75 20.85
C LEU A 203 16.89 15.77 20.62
N ASP A 204 17.57 16.86 20.98
CA ASP A 204 19.02 17.00 20.83
C ASP A 204 19.77 15.92 21.63
N ARG A 205 19.33 15.65 22.88
CA ARG A 205 19.90 14.60 23.72
C ARG A 205 19.74 13.19 23.14
N PHE A 206 18.60 12.89 22.52
CA PHE A 206 18.36 11.59 21.89
C PHE A 206 19.27 11.38 20.67
N ILE A 207 19.54 12.45 19.91
CA ILE A 207 20.44 12.42 18.76
C ILE A 207 21.89 12.24 19.23
N ASP A 208 22.30 12.95 20.28
CA ASP A 208 23.63 12.79 20.88
C ASP A 208 23.85 11.34 21.39
N GLU A 209 22.85 10.76 22.05
CA GLU A 209 22.90 9.36 22.52
C GLU A 209 23.01 8.33 21.37
N LEU A 210 22.36 8.60 20.23
CA LEU A 210 22.46 7.77 19.01
C LEU A 210 23.84 7.87 18.34
N HIS A 211 24.43 9.06 18.31
CA HIS A 211 25.78 9.27 17.80
C HIS A 211 26.85 8.64 18.69
N GLU A 212 26.66 8.64 20.01
CA GLU A 212 27.55 7.95 20.93
C GLU A 212 27.49 6.43 20.73
N HIS A 213 26.30 5.83 20.57
CA HIS A 213 26.17 4.39 20.33
C HIS A 213 26.79 3.93 19.00
N ASN A 214 26.64 4.71 17.92
CA ASN A 214 27.19 4.37 16.61
C ASN A 214 28.72 4.55 16.50
N ASN A 215 29.36 5.22 17.46
CA ASN A 215 30.81 5.40 17.52
C ASN A 215 31.50 4.44 18.51
N THR A 216 30.76 3.49 19.10
CA THR A 216 31.28 2.47 20.03
C THR A 216 31.38 1.05 19.45
N ASP A 217 31.12 0.87 18.15
CA ASP A 217 31.49 -0.33 17.38
C ASP A 217 32.61 0.00 16.36
#